data_AF-A0AAD1GXH2-F1
#
_entry.id   AF-A0AAD1GXH2-F1
#
_cell.length_a   1.000
_cell.length_b   1.000
_cell.length_c   1.000
_cell.angle_alpha   90.00
_cell.angle_beta   90.00
_cell.angle_gamma   90.00
#
_symmetry.space_group_name_H-M   'P 1'
#
loop_
_entity.id
_entity.type
_entity.pdbx_description
1 polymer ?
#
loop_
_entity_poly.entity_id
_entity_poly.type
_entity_poly.pdbx_seq_one_letter_code
_entity_poly.pdbx_strand_id
1 'polypeptide(L)'
;MTGLESHDHVVSLEPVESKPLQPRSIRPVLFWSSVGAVCVAVAAYVYTTWIVSGDATPVSAGPDRIPAGTHAAMAAFQVLCPVFAATAVFYVVRKSLRERQLCVEAAIVIGSTVAWWHDPLINWFQPTLFYNAGLVNFGNWTENIPGWLSPDGRLMAEPVLMIGMIYIWMPLTMGMIARWAMGRARAKWLALGPVRTFLCGWIAVYVIEFPLEIFAVHHGLVGYPAAIPGVTLWAGQTVQIPLYGPILWSLVLTSSGALMFFRNRQGQVRVESGVETLRWAGPRVKAVLRVLAVTGFLHVVAIGVYDVPFNFAGLYAGPTQTYPTYLRTQFCGPGTPRPCPDGTRFDDR
;
A
#
# COMPACT_ATOMS: atom_id res chain seq x y z
N MET A 1 35.61 -11.82 -87.26
CA MET A 1 34.38 -12.24 -86.54
C MET A 1 34.82 -13.19 -85.44
N THR A 2 34.90 -12.69 -84.20
CA THR A 2 35.30 -13.31 -82.91
C THR A 2 35.98 -12.20 -82.11
N GLY A 3 35.67 -11.81 -80.88
CA GLY A 3 34.63 -12.09 -79.90
C GLY A 3 34.99 -11.15 -78.73
N LEU A 4 34.06 -10.33 -78.26
CA LEU A 4 34.25 -9.42 -77.13
C LEU A 4 33.77 -10.13 -75.86
N GLU A 5 34.69 -10.52 -74.99
CA GLU A 5 34.37 -10.93 -73.61
C GLU A 5 34.76 -9.79 -72.65
N SER A 6 33.75 -9.21 -72.00
CA SER A 6 33.92 -8.25 -70.90
C SER A 6 34.10 -9.00 -69.58
N HIS A 7 35.24 -8.81 -68.93
CA HIS A 7 35.45 -9.27 -67.55
C HIS A 7 34.83 -8.28 -66.56
N ASP A 8 33.63 -8.61 -66.05
CA ASP A 8 33.08 -7.97 -64.86
C ASP A 8 33.64 -8.64 -63.60
N HIS A 9 34.55 -7.95 -62.91
CA HIS A 9 34.97 -8.33 -61.55
C HIS A 9 33.92 -7.85 -60.54
N VAL A 10 33.01 -8.73 -60.16
CA VAL A 10 32.11 -8.51 -59.03
C VAL A 10 32.88 -8.78 -57.73
N VAL A 11 33.22 -7.73 -56.99
CA VAL A 11 33.71 -7.83 -55.61
C VAL A 11 32.54 -8.20 -54.71
N SER A 12 32.49 -9.45 -54.26
CA SER A 12 31.54 -9.89 -53.22
C SER A 12 31.90 -9.25 -51.88
N LEU A 13 31.10 -8.26 -51.45
CA LEU A 13 31.12 -7.78 -50.08
C LEU A 13 30.44 -8.83 -49.20
N GLU A 14 31.20 -9.46 -48.29
CA GLU A 14 30.62 -10.32 -47.27
C GLU A 14 29.63 -9.51 -46.41
N PRO A 15 28.44 -10.05 -46.09
CA PRO A 15 27.52 -9.37 -45.20
C PRO A 15 28.16 -9.31 -43.81
N VAL A 16 28.39 -8.11 -43.30
CA VAL A 16 28.72 -7.91 -41.88
C VAL A 16 27.53 -8.43 -41.08
N GLU A 17 27.70 -9.61 -40.48
CA GLU A 17 26.71 -10.22 -39.61
C GLU A 17 26.53 -9.33 -38.37
N SER A 18 25.55 -8.44 -38.42
CA SER A 18 25.16 -7.63 -37.29
C SER A 18 24.55 -8.57 -36.25
N LYS A 19 25.36 -8.98 -35.27
CA LYS A 19 24.93 -9.78 -34.13
C LYS A 19 23.69 -9.11 -33.53
N PRO A 20 22.50 -9.73 -33.53
CA PRO A 20 21.31 -9.10 -33.01
C PRO A 20 21.58 -8.74 -31.55
N LEU A 21 21.37 -7.46 -31.20
CA LEU A 21 21.39 -6.99 -29.82
C LEU A 21 20.43 -7.86 -29.02
N GLN A 22 20.98 -8.85 -28.31
CA GLN A 22 20.23 -9.68 -27.38
C GLN A 22 19.55 -8.71 -26.40
N PRO A 23 18.22 -8.61 -26.39
CA PRO A 23 17.55 -7.67 -25.50
C PRO A 23 18.00 -8.02 -24.08
N ARG A 24 18.60 -7.05 -23.38
CA ARG A 24 19.02 -7.20 -21.99
C ARG A 24 17.79 -7.69 -21.22
N SER A 25 17.78 -8.96 -20.82
CA SER A 25 16.65 -9.51 -20.09
C SER A 25 16.60 -8.80 -18.74
N ILE A 26 15.59 -7.94 -18.57
CA ILE A 26 15.34 -7.28 -17.29
C ILE A 26 15.08 -8.42 -16.29
N ARG A 27 15.94 -8.53 -15.28
CA ARG A 27 15.77 -9.50 -14.20
C ARG A 27 14.75 -8.93 -13.24
N PRO A 28 13.52 -9.49 -13.14
CA PRO A 28 12.46 -8.90 -12.32
C PRO A 28 12.91 -8.69 -10.87
N VAL A 29 13.63 -9.65 -10.30
CA VAL A 29 14.17 -9.54 -8.94
C VAL A 29 15.02 -8.30 -8.72
N LEU A 30 15.90 -7.92 -9.66
CA LEU A 30 16.78 -6.76 -9.49
C LEU A 30 16.01 -5.45 -9.63
N PHE A 31 15.06 -5.37 -10.55
CA PHE A 31 14.17 -4.22 -10.68
C PHE A 31 13.36 -4.02 -9.39
N TRP A 32 12.61 -5.04 -8.98
CA TRP A 32 11.75 -4.95 -7.80
C TRP A 32 12.53 -4.76 -6.51
N SER A 33 13.70 -5.40 -6.37
CA SER A 33 14.54 -5.20 -5.18
C SER A 33 15.12 -3.79 -5.13
N SER A 34 15.41 -3.17 -6.28
CA SER A 34 15.88 -1.78 -6.33
C SER A 34 14.77 -0.82 -5.92
N VAL A 35 13.54 -1.01 -6.43
CA VAL A 35 12.36 -0.26 -5.99
C VAL A 35 12.16 -0.43 -4.48
N GLY A 36 12.18 -1.66 -3.97
CA GLY A 36 12.04 -1.92 -2.54
C GLY A 36 13.15 -1.29 -1.69
N ALA A 37 14.39 -1.30 -2.17
CA ALA A 37 15.50 -0.63 -1.48
C ALA A 37 15.29 0.88 -1.39
N VAL A 38 14.80 1.51 -2.46
CA VAL A 38 14.42 2.93 -2.46
C VAL A 38 13.29 3.18 -1.46
N CYS A 39 12.24 2.37 -1.46
CA CYS A 39 11.13 2.50 -0.51
C CYS A 39 11.60 2.39 0.96
N VAL A 40 12.47 1.42 1.26
CA VAL A 40 13.06 1.26 2.60
C VAL A 40 13.90 2.48 2.98
N ALA A 41 14.70 3.01 2.05
CA ALA A 41 15.50 4.21 2.29
C ALA A 41 14.62 5.45 2.56
N VAL A 42 13.54 5.62 1.80
CA VAL A 42 12.56 6.69 2.02
C VAL A 42 11.87 6.52 3.37
N ALA A 43 11.39 5.32 3.71
CA ALA A 43 10.80 5.03 5.01
C ALA A 43 11.75 5.39 6.16
N ALA A 44 13.01 4.96 6.05
CA ALA A 44 14.04 5.26 7.04
C ALA A 44 14.29 6.77 7.17
N TYR A 45 14.36 7.48 6.04
CA TYR A 45 14.48 8.94 6.02
C TYR A 45 13.30 9.60 6.75
N VAL A 46 12.06 9.27 6.38
CA VAL A 46 10.83 9.83 6.95
C VAL A 46 10.75 9.62 8.47
N TYR A 47 11.00 8.40 8.94
CA TYR A 47 10.97 8.13 10.39
C TYR A 47 12.12 8.80 11.13
N THR A 48 13.31 8.85 10.54
CA THR A 48 14.47 9.49 11.17
C THR A 48 14.25 10.99 11.28
N THR A 49 13.77 11.66 10.22
CA THR A 49 13.50 13.10 10.26
C THR A 49 12.42 13.43 11.28
N TRP A 50 11.33 12.66 11.32
CA TRP A 50 10.26 12.82 12.31
C TRP A 50 10.73 12.72 13.77
N ILE A 51 11.64 11.80 14.07
CA ILE A 51 12.20 11.64 15.42
C ILE A 51 13.21 12.77 15.72
N VAL A 52 14.10 13.08 14.77
CA VAL A 52 15.19 14.05 14.97
C VAL A 52 14.68 15.49 14.99
N SER A 53 13.62 15.82 14.26
CA SER A 53 12.98 17.15 14.29
C SER A 53 12.27 17.43 15.61
N GLY A 54 11.96 16.39 16.39
CA GLY A 54 11.16 16.50 17.62
C GLY A 54 9.65 16.52 17.37
N ASP A 55 9.19 16.21 16.14
CA ASP A 55 7.77 16.20 15.80
C ASP A 55 7.03 14.93 16.26
N ALA A 56 7.77 13.89 16.68
CA ALA A 56 7.24 12.65 17.24
C ALA A 56 6.60 12.85 18.63
N THR A 57 5.53 13.62 18.68
CA THR A 57 4.83 14.03 19.90
C THR A 57 3.33 13.77 19.78
N PRO A 58 2.67 13.28 20.84
CA PRO A 58 1.24 12.97 20.80
C PRO A 58 0.37 14.18 20.43
N VAL A 59 -0.62 13.96 19.59
CA VAL A 59 -1.66 14.96 19.28
C VAL A 59 -2.83 14.80 20.25
N SER A 60 -3.29 15.93 20.79
CA SER A 60 -4.43 15.97 21.70
C SER A 60 -5.76 15.78 20.96
N ALA A 61 -6.67 15.01 21.56
CA ALA A 61 -8.04 14.83 21.11
C ALA A 61 -8.92 16.10 21.24
N GLY A 62 -8.44 17.13 21.93
CA GLY A 62 -9.17 18.37 22.13
C GLY A 62 -10.33 18.25 23.14
N PRO A 63 -11.21 19.27 23.18
CA PRO A 63 -12.22 19.41 24.23
C PRO A 63 -13.48 18.53 24.05
N ASP A 64 -13.78 18.04 22.84
CA ASP A 64 -14.98 17.25 22.61
C ASP A 64 -14.91 15.91 23.34
N ARG A 65 -15.98 15.56 24.05
CA ARG A 65 -16.07 14.29 24.76
C ARG A 65 -16.17 13.13 23.78
N ILE A 66 -15.23 12.18 23.87
CA ILE A 66 -15.30 10.93 23.12
C ILE A 66 -16.45 10.06 23.69
N PRO A 67 -17.40 9.60 22.87
CA PRO A 67 -18.49 8.73 23.32
C PRO A 67 -17.99 7.40 23.92
N ALA A 68 -18.74 6.85 24.87
CA ALA A 68 -18.36 5.59 25.54
C ALA A 68 -18.20 4.41 24.58
N GLY A 69 -19.08 4.31 23.56
CA GLY A 69 -18.97 3.28 22.52
C GLY A 69 -17.70 3.40 21.69
N THR A 70 -17.31 4.63 21.33
CA THR A 70 -16.04 4.91 20.63
C THR A 70 -14.84 4.55 21.50
N HIS A 71 -14.85 4.92 22.79
CA HIS A 71 -13.80 4.53 23.72
C HIS A 71 -13.62 3.01 23.83
N ALA A 72 -14.74 2.25 23.91
CA ALA A 72 -14.69 0.80 23.94
C ALA A 72 -14.11 0.21 22.65
N ALA A 73 -14.51 0.73 21.48
CA ALA A 73 -13.96 0.32 20.21
C ALA A 73 -12.45 0.61 20.11
N MET A 74 -12.02 1.81 20.52
CA MET A 74 -10.60 2.19 20.55
C MET A 74 -9.78 1.24 21.43
N ALA A 75 -10.26 0.96 22.65
CA ALA A 75 -9.60 0.04 23.57
C ALA A 75 -9.48 -1.37 22.96
N ALA A 76 -10.55 -1.86 22.32
CA ALA A 76 -10.54 -3.16 21.66
C ALA A 76 -9.50 -3.21 20.53
N PHE A 77 -9.46 -2.22 19.63
CA PHE A 77 -8.51 -2.21 18.51
C PHE A 77 -7.05 -2.07 18.99
N GLN A 78 -6.79 -1.26 20.02
CA GLN A 78 -5.44 -1.13 20.59
C GLN A 78 -4.94 -2.40 21.32
N VAL A 79 -5.81 -3.38 21.56
CA VAL A 79 -5.43 -4.68 22.11
C VAL A 79 -5.41 -5.75 21.02
N LEU A 80 -6.44 -5.82 20.18
CA LEU A 80 -6.58 -6.84 19.15
C LEU A 80 -5.56 -6.69 18.03
N CYS A 81 -5.29 -5.47 17.56
CA CYS A 81 -4.34 -5.25 16.47
C CYS A 81 -2.90 -5.67 16.85
N PRO A 82 -2.36 -5.32 18.03
CA PRO A 82 -1.07 -5.84 18.47
C PRO A 82 -1.05 -7.37 18.66
N VAL A 83 -2.13 -7.96 19.18
CA VAL A 83 -2.24 -9.43 19.33
C VAL A 83 -2.20 -10.13 17.97
N PHE A 84 -2.92 -9.60 16.97
CA PHE A 84 -2.88 -10.12 15.61
C PHE A 84 -1.52 -9.91 14.94
N ALA A 85 -0.89 -8.75 15.14
CA ALA A 85 0.48 -8.49 14.68
C ALA A 85 1.48 -9.51 15.27
N ALA A 86 1.47 -9.71 16.58
CA ALA A 86 2.32 -10.69 17.25
C ALA A 86 2.07 -12.12 16.74
N THR A 87 0.80 -12.48 16.53
CA THR A 87 0.42 -13.80 15.98
C THR A 87 0.92 -13.98 14.55
N ALA A 88 0.78 -12.96 13.70
CA ALA A 88 1.28 -12.97 12.33
C ALA A 88 2.81 -13.13 12.29
N VAL A 89 3.54 -12.35 13.10
CA VAL A 89 5.00 -12.44 13.23
C VAL A 89 5.42 -13.84 13.71
N PHE A 90 4.78 -14.35 14.77
CA PHE A 90 5.05 -15.69 15.28
C PHE A 90 4.83 -16.77 14.21
N TYR A 91 3.71 -16.68 13.47
CA TYR A 91 3.40 -17.61 12.39
C TYR A 91 4.48 -17.61 11.30
N VAL A 92 4.87 -16.43 10.79
CA VAL A 92 5.84 -16.34 9.69
C VAL A 92 7.26 -16.71 10.12
N VAL A 93 7.63 -16.39 11.37
CA VAL A 93 8.92 -16.80 11.95
C VAL A 93 8.96 -18.32 12.10
N ARG A 94 7.95 -18.93 12.73
CA ARG A 94 7.86 -20.38 12.89
C ARG A 94 7.89 -21.11 11.55
N LYS A 95 7.16 -20.59 10.56
CA LYS A 95 7.13 -21.15 9.21
C LYS A 95 8.50 -21.05 8.52
N SER A 96 9.15 -19.88 8.59
CA SER A 96 10.47 -19.67 7.99
C SER A 96 11.55 -20.56 8.64
N LEU A 97 11.48 -20.76 9.96
CA LEU A 97 12.37 -21.67 10.68
C LEU A 97 12.16 -23.13 10.25
N ARG A 98 10.90 -23.57 10.11
CA ARG A 98 10.56 -24.92 9.65
C ARG A 98 11.04 -25.17 8.22
N GLU A 99 10.89 -24.19 7.34
CA GLU A 99 11.30 -24.28 5.94
C GLU A 99 12.81 -24.02 5.74
N ARG A 100 13.52 -23.57 6.78
CA ARG A 100 14.94 -23.13 6.76
C ARG A 100 15.22 -22.08 5.68
N GLN A 101 14.19 -21.33 5.30
CA GLN A 101 14.23 -20.25 4.32
C GLN A 101 13.15 -19.23 4.67
N LEU A 102 13.36 -17.97 4.28
CA LEU A 102 12.37 -16.94 4.46
C LEU A 102 11.19 -17.20 3.52
N CYS A 103 10.01 -17.46 4.09
CA CYS A 103 8.81 -17.76 3.32
C CYS A 103 8.19 -16.49 2.72
N VAL A 104 7.39 -16.63 1.65
CA VAL A 104 6.73 -15.49 0.99
C VAL A 104 5.86 -14.71 1.96
N GLU A 105 5.20 -15.40 2.91
CA GLU A 105 4.40 -14.78 3.95
C GLU A 105 5.25 -13.87 4.86
N ALA A 106 6.47 -14.26 5.20
CA ALA A 106 7.40 -13.41 5.95
C ALA A 106 7.81 -12.17 5.14
N ALA A 107 8.07 -12.34 3.83
CA ALA A 107 8.39 -11.22 2.95
C ALA A 107 7.22 -10.22 2.82
N ILE A 108 5.97 -10.72 2.81
CA ILE A 108 4.76 -9.88 2.84
C ILE A 108 4.70 -9.08 4.14
N VAL A 109 4.82 -9.75 5.30
CA VAL A 109 4.78 -9.08 6.62
C VAL A 109 5.87 -8.02 6.73
N ILE A 110 7.10 -8.32 6.35
CA ILE A 110 8.21 -7.35 6.40
C ILE A 110 7.91 -6.18 5.45
N GLY A 111 7.56 -6.48 4.20
CA GLY A 111 7.32 -5.46 3.19
C GLY A 111 6.16 -4.54 3.53
N SER A 112 5.07 -5.08 4.09
CA SER A 112 3.93 -4.28 4.52
C SER A 112 4.19 -3.52 5.82
N THR A 113 4.97 -4.06 6.75
CA THR A 113 5.41 -3.32 7.94
C THR A 113 6.20 -2.08 7.54
N VAL A 114 7.11 -2.21 6.57
CA VAL A 114 7.82 -1.06 6.01
C VAL A 114 6.81 -0.11 5.37
N ALA A 115 5.82 -0.61 4.63
CA ALA A 115 4.83 0.20 3.92
C ALA A 115 4.01 1.14 4.81
N TRP A 116 3.98 0.96 6.13
CA TRP A 116 3.24 1.86 7.03
C TRP A 116 3.59 3.35 6.85
N TRP A 117 4.83 3.71 6.46
CA TRP A 117 5.20 5.13 6.25
C TRP A 117 4.34 5.82 5.18
N HIS A 118 3.78 5.06 4.23
CA HIS A 118 3.01 5.63 3.13
C HIS A 118 1.50 5.74 3.46
N ASP A 119 1.04 5.19 4.58
CA ASP A 119 -0.37 5.26 5.02
C ASP A 119 -0.97 6.68 4.93
N PRO A 120 -0.31 7.72 5.47
CA PRO A 120 -0.89 9.05 5.43
C PRO A 120 -0.82 9.71 4.05
N LEU A 121 -0.19 9.10 3.03
CA LEU A 121 0.00 9.74 1.73
C LEU A 121 -1.31 10.04 1.02
N ILE A 122 -2.42 9.36 1.32
CA ILE A 122 -3.76 9.72 0.80
C ILE A 122 -4.14 11.18 1.11
N ASN A 123 -3.52 11.77 2.13
CA ASN A 123 -3.75 13.16 2.53
C ASN A 123 -2.74 14.14 1.90
N TRP A 124 -2.03 13.79 0.82
CA TRP A 124 -0.94 14.61 0.28
C TRP A 124 -1.41 16.00 -0.13
N PHE A 125 -2.46 16.09 -0.95
CA PHE A 125 -2.97 17.37 -1.46
C PHE A 125 -3.89 18.08 -0.48
N GLN A 126 -4.73 17.31 0.20
CA GLN A 126 -5.68 17.81 1.19
C GLN A 126 -6.05 16.68 2.15
N PRO A 127 -6.58 16.98 3.34
CA PRO A 127 -7.04 15.93 4.24
C PRO A 127 -8.30 15.25 3.74
N THR A 128 -8.20 13.96 3.47
CA THR A 128 -9.29 13.08 3.04
C THR A 128 -9.58 11.97 4.04
N LEU A 129 -8.64 11.66 4.95
CA LEU A 129 -8.81 10.71 6.06
C LEU A 129 -8.32 11.31 7.37
N PHE A 130 -9.09 11.07 8.43
CA PHE A 130 -8.74 11.35 9.82
C PHE A 130 -8.75 10.08 10.64
N TYR A 131 -7.82 10.01 11.59
CA TYR A 131 -7.84 9.04 12.67
C TYR A 131 -8.17 9.70 14.00
N ASN A 132 -8.74 8.91 14.91
CA ASN A 132 -9.08 9.40 16.24
C ASN A 132 -7.82 9.63 17.08
N ALA A 133 -7.57 10.89 17.46
CA ALA A 133 -6.44 11.32 18.29
C ALA A 133 -6.50 10.83 19.74
N GLY A 134 -7.62 10.26 20.18
CA GLY A 134 -7.68 9.54 21.44
C GLY A 134 -6.97 8.18 21.40
N LEU A 135 -6.63 7.67 20.21
CA LEU A 135 -5.78 6.48 20.07
C LEU A 135 -4.32 6.84 20.39
N VAL A 136 -3.54 5.84 20.83
CA VAL A 136 -2.11 5.98 21.08
C VAL A 136 -1.42 6.37 19.78
N ASN A 137 -1.00 7.63 19.72
CA ASN A 137 -0.39 8.28 18.57
C ASN A 137 0.79 9.14 19.02
N PHE A 138 1.67 9.46 18.07
CA PHE A 138 2.81 10.35 18.27
C PHE A 138 2.82 11.48 17.24
N GLY A 139 1.63 11.94 16.85
CA GLY A 139 1.47 12.81 15.70
C GLY A 139 1.75 12.05 14.41
N ASN A 140 2.17 12.75 13.36
CA ASN A 140 2.41 12.17 12.06
C ASN A 140 3.67 12.78 11.39
N TRP A 141 4.36 11.99 10.58
CA TRP A 141 5.64 12.35 9.95
C TRP A 141 5.50 13.15 8.65
N THR A 142 4.29 13.35 8.14
CA THR A 142 4.04 13.89 6.79
C THR A 142 4.63 15.28 6.53
N GLU A 143 4.70 16.15 7.54
CA GLU A 143 5.32 17.49 7.40
C GLU A 143 6.83 17.40 7.09
N ASN A 144 7.47 16.27 7.44
CA ASN A 144 8.88 16.02 7.14
C ASN A 144 9.11 15.41 5.74
N ILE A 145 8.04 15.16 4.97
CA ILE A 145 8.14 14.65 3.61
C ILE A 145 8.33 15.82 2.64
N PRO A 146 9.41 15.87 1.85
CA PRO A 146 9.62 16.94 0.88
C PRO A 146 8.48 17.03 -0.13
N GLY A 147 7.93 18.25 -0.29
CA GLY A 147 6.84 18.52 -1.22
C GLY A 147 5.44 18.20 -0.70
N TRP A 148 5.29 17.87 0.57
CA TRP A 148 3.99 17.73 1.22
C TRP A 148 3.17 19.02 1.12
N LEU A 149 1.88 18.91 0.75
CA LEU A 149 1.04 20.08 0.48
C LEU A 149 -0.07 20.30 1.53
N SER A 150 -0.54 19.24 2.20
CA SER A 150 -1.53 19.38 3.26
C SER A 150 -0.96 20.17 4.45
N PRO A 151 -1.72 21.13 5.01
CA PRO A 151 -1.21 22.04 6.03
C PRO A 151 -1.01 21.34 7.38
N ASP A 152 0.14 21.52 8.02
CA ASP A 152 0.49 21.02 9.37
C ASP A 152 0.25 19.52 9.57
N GLY A 153 0.84 18.71 8.68
CA GLY A 153 0.75 17.24 8.69
C GLY A 153 1.02 16.61 10.06
N ARG A 154 1.89 17.21 10.90
CA ARG A 154 2.18 16.72 12.26
C ARG A 154 0.97 16.64 13.19
N LEU A 155 -0.06 17.45 12.95
CA LEU A 155 -1.27 17.52 13.78
C LEU A 155 -2.28 16.43 13.43
N MET A 156 -2.02 15.63 12.41
CA MET A 156 -2.76 14.41 12.19
C MET A 156 -2.33 13.35 13.20
N ALA A 157 -3.28 12.69 13.84
CA ALA A 157 -2.97 11.59 14.73
C ALA A 157 -2.69 10.33 13.92
N GLU A 158 -1.52 9.72 14.07
CA GLU A 158 -1.22 8.41 13.48
C GLU A 158 -1.31 7.30 14.55
N PRO A 159 -2.34 6.43 14.55
CA PRO A 159 -2.54 5.43 15.59
C PRO A 159 -1.57 4.25 15.47
N VAL A 160 -0.49 4.27 16.23
CA VAL A 160 0.56 3.24 16.14
C VAL A 160 0.07 1.85 16.54
N LEU A 161 -0.74 1.75 17.60
CA LEU A 161 -1.26 0.47 18.08
C LEU A 161 -2.42 -0.10 17.25
N MET A 162 -3.01 0.71 16.36
CA MET A 162 -4.09 0.27 15.47
C MET A 162 -3.57 0.15 14.03
N ILE A 163 -3.30 1.27 13.38
CA ILE A 163 -2.91 1.33 11.96
C ILE A 163 -1.51 0.72 11.76
N GLY A 164 -0.52 1.15 12.56
CA GLY A 164 0.83 0.58 12.47
C GLY A 164 0.84 -0.94 12.63
N MET A 165 0.02 -1.47 13.54
CA MET A 165 -0.14 -2.92 13.72
C MET A 165 -0.93 -3.59 12.58
N ILE A 166 -1.94 -2.92 12.00
CA ILE A 166 -2.70 -3.40 10.84
C ILE A 166 -1.77 -3.68 9.64
N TYR A 167 -0.79 -2.81 9.38
CA TYR A 167 0.21 -3.04 8.33
C TYR A 167 1.06 -4.31 8.55
N ILE A 168 1.17 -4.80 9.78
CA ILE A 168 1.91 -6.04 10.09
C ILE A 168 1.07 -7.28 9.76
N TRP A 169 -0.21 -7.32 10.15
CA TRP A 169 -1.01 -8.55 10.08
C TRP A 169 -2.02 -8.58 8.93
N MET A 170 -2.63 -7.46 8.57
CA MET A 170 -3.79 -7.44 7.68
C MET A 170 -3.45 -7.85 6.25
N PRO A 171 -2.33 -7.40 5.64
CA PRO A 171 -1.92 -7.85 4.30
C PRO A 171 -1.67 -9.37 4.24
N LEU A 172 -1.14 -9.95 5.33
CA LEU A 172 -0.98 -11.41 5.42
C LEU A 172 -2.34 -12.11 5.53
N THR A 173 -3.18 -11.71 6.50
CA THR A 173 -4.47 -12.37 6.76
C THR A 173 -5.42 -12.26 5.57
N MET A 174 -5.62 -11.05 5.04
CA MET A 174 -6.46 -10.83 3.86
C MET A 174 -5.86 -11.46 2.61
N GLY A 175 -4.53 -11.47 2.50
CA GLY A 175 -3.84 -12.22 1.45
C GLY A 175 -4.10 -13.74 1.53
N MET A 176 -4.13 -14.33 2.73
CA MET A 176 -4.44 -15.74 2.91
C MET A 176 -5.89 -16.05 2.52
N ILE A 177 -6.84 -15.18 2.88
CA ILE A 177 -8.25 -15.28 2.48
C ILE A 177 -8.38 -15.20 0.96
N ALA A 178 -7.76 -14.21 0.32
CA ALA A 178 -7.73 -14.07 -1.12
C ALA A 178 -7.14 -15.31 -1.80
N ARG A 179 -6.00 -15.81 -1.31
CA ARG A 179 -5.36 -17.05 -1.81
C ARG A 179 -6.31 -18.25 -1.70
N TRP A 180 -6.98 -18.40 -0.56
CA TRP A 180 -7.94 -19.48 -0.34
C TRP A 180 -9.11 -19.39 -1.32
N ALA A 181 -9.70 -18.20 -1.50
CA ALA A 181 -10.80 -17.98 -2.43
C ALA A 181 -10.39 -18.24 -3.88
N MET A 182 -9.20 -17.78 -4.29
CA MET A 182 -8.61 -18.10 -5.61
C MET A 182 -8.45 -19.60 -5.82
N GLY A 183 -7.96 -20.33 -4.81
CA GLY A 183 -7.81 -21.79 -4.85
C GLY A 183 -9.15 -22.49 -4.95
N ARG A 184 -10.15 -22.05 -4.18
CA ARG A 184 -11.50 -22.62 -4.21
C ARG A 184 -12.20 -22.39 -5.54
N ALA A 185 -12.02 -21.20 -6.12
CA ALA A 185 -12.53 -20.86 -7.44
C ALA A 185 -11.91 -21.75 -8.52
N ARG A 186 -10.58 -21.92 -8.55
CA ARG A 186 -9.92 -22.81 -9.52
C ARG A 186 -10.25 -24.28 -9.34
N ALA A 187 -10.47 -24.74 -8.11
CA ALA A 187 -10.90 -26.12 -7.85
C ALA A 187 -12.31 -26.38 -8.41
N LYS A 188 -13.19 -25.38 -8.40
CA LYS A 188 -14.55 -25.49 -8.94
C LYS A 188 -14.60 -25.24 -10.46
N TRP A 189 -13.76 -24.33 -10.96
CA TRP A 189 -13.75 -23.88 -12.34
C TRP A 189 -12.31 -23.88 -12.87
N LEU A 190 -11.88 -25.03 -13.40
CA LEU A 190 -10.50 -25.26 -13.86
C LEU A 190 -10.07 -24.33 -15.02
N ALA A 191 -11.02 -23.86 -15.82
CA ALA A 191 -10.78 -22.97 -16.96
C ALA A 191 -10.75 -21.47 -16.60
N LEU A 192 -10.73 -21.09 -15.31
CA LEU A 192 -10.65 -19.69 -14.91
C LEU A 192 -9.30 -19.07 -15.26
N GLY A 193 -9.33 -18.07 -16.14
CA GLY A 193 -8.18 -17.23 -16.43
C GLY A 193 -7.64 -16.49 -15.19
N PRO A 194 -6.39 -15.97 -15.24
CA PRO A 194 -5.74 -15.30 -14.11
C PRO A 194 -6.54 -14.12 -13.55
N VAL A 195 -7.11 -13.27 -14.42
CA VAL A 195 -7.88 -12.08 -14.01
C VAL A 195 -9.13 -12.48 -13.23
N ARG A 196 -9.94 -13.40 -13.78
CA ARG A 196 -11.15 -13.88 -13.10
C ARG A 196 -10.83 -14.59 -11.79
N THR A 197 -9.71 -15.32 -11.74
CA THR A 197 -9.22 -15.92 -10.50
C THR A 197 -8.94 -14.84 -9.46
N PHE A 198 -8.17 -13.81 -9.83
CA PHE A 198 -7.86 -12.68 -8.94
C PHE A 198 -9.13 -11.97 -8.44
N LEU A 199 -10.11 -11.73 -9.32
CA LEU A 199 -11.39 -11.12 -8.95
C LEU A 199 -12.16 -11.93 -7.89
N CYS A 200 -12.11 -13.27 -7.93
CA CYS A 200 -12.70 -14.07 -6.86
C CYS A 200 -12.01 -13.85 -5.50
N GLY A 201 -10.69 -13.71 -5.50
CA GLY A 201 -9.93 -13.34 -4.30
C GLY A 201 -10.30 -11.94 -3.80
N TRP A 202 -10.38 -10.99 -4.72
CA TRP A 202 -10.74 -9.60 -4.43
C TRP A 202 -12.13 -9.46 -3.80
N ILE A 203 -13.14 -10.09 -4.41
CA ILE A 203 -14.52 -10.07 -3.87
C ILE A 203 -14.55 -10.64 -2.45
N ALA A 204 -13.81 -11.71 -2.17
CA ALA A 204 -13.75 -12.31 -0.84
C ALA A 204 -13.13 -11.36 0.20
N VAL A 205 -12.11 -10.58 -0.17
CA VAL A 205 -11.51 -9.56 0.71
C VAL A 205 -12.45 -8.37 0.87
N TYR A 206 -13.00 -7.85 -0.23
CA TYR A 206 -13.91 -6.70 -0.23
C TYR A 206 -15.13 -6.91 0.66
N VAL A 207 -15.76 -8.10 0.62
CA VAL A 207 -16.93 -8.41 1.45
C VAL A 207 -16.62 -8.42 2.96
N ILE A 208 -15.35 -8.56 3.34
CA ILE A 208 -14.91 -8.49 4.75
C ILE A 208 -14.47 -7.07 5.09
N GLU A 209 -13.70 -6.45 4.20
CA GLU A 209 -13.08 -5.15 4.40
C GLU A 209 -14.13 -4.03 4.44
N PHE A 210 -15.13 -4.05 3.55
CA PHE A 210 -16.16 -3.02 3.50
C PHE A 210 -16.98 -2.92 4.81
N PRO A 211 -17.45 -4.01 5.44
CA PRO A 211 -18.05 -3.95 6.78
C PRO A 211 -17.10 -3.48 7.89
N LEU A 212 -15.82 -3.81 7.82
CA LEU A 212 -14.83 -3.33 8.81
C LEU A 212 -14.67 -1.81 8.73
N GLU A 213 -14.68 -1.26 7.52
CA GLU A 213 -14.60 0.19 7.32
C GLU A 213 -15.89 0.89 7.78
N ILE A 214 -17.07 0.31 7.50
CA ILE A 214 -18.34 0.77 8.05
C ILE A 214 -18.29 0.80 9.58
N PHE A 215 -17.79 -0.27 10.20
CA PHE A 215 -17.63 -0.33 11.65
C PHE A 215 -16.72 0.80 12.14
N ALA A 216 -15.57 1.02 11.48
CA ALA A 216 -14.57 2.00 11.88
C ALA A 216 -15.13 3.44 11.85
N VAL A 217 -15.88 3.83 10.81
CA VAL A 217 -16.47 5.18 10.76
C VAL A 217 -17.62 5.37 11.75
N HIS A 218 -18.48 4.36 11.92
CA HIS A 218 -19.63 4.46 12.83
C HIS A 218 -19.21 4.48 14.30
N HIS A 219 -18.06 3.88 14.63
CA HIS A 219 -17.50 3.93 15.97
C HIS A 219 -16.50 5.08 16.15
N GLY A 220 -16.30 5.93 15.13
CA GLY A 220 -15.44 7.11 15.22
C GLY A 220 -13.95 6.78 15.39
N LEU A 221 -13.50 5.63 14.88
CA LEU A 221 -12.07 5.28 14.81
C LEU A 221 -11.38 6.02 13.66
N VAL A 222 -12.11 6.16 12.55
CA VAL A 222 -11.68 6.84 11.33
C VAL A 222 -12.79 7.78 10.86
N GLY A 223 -12.46 8.78 10.06
CA GLY A 223 -13.42 9.68 9.44
C GLY A 223 -12.93 10.19 8.10
N TYR A 224 -13.84 10.39 7.15
CA TYR A 224 -13.52 10.89 5.82
C TYR A 224 -13.95 12.36 5.70
N PRO A 225 -13.09 13.35 6.04
CA PRO A 225 -13.40 14.78 5.97
C PRO A 225 -13.92 15.26 4.61
N ALA A 226 -13.35 14.73 3.53
CA ALA A 226 -13.60 15.17 2.17
C ALA A 226 -13.74 13.94 1.26
N ALA A 227 -14.83 13.88 0.49
CA ALA A 227 -15.09 12.83 -0.48
C ALA A 227 -15.95 13.33 -1.64
N ILE A 228 -15.98 12.58 -2.74
CA ILE A 228 -16.82 12.86 -3.91
C ILE A 228 -18.27 12.43 -3.59
N PRO A 229 -19.25 13.35 -3.51
CA PRO A 229 -20.59 13.02 -3.02
C PRO A 229 -21.29 11.91 -3.82
N GLY A 230 -21.13 11.88 -5.14
CA GLY A 230 -21.82 10.92 -6.03
C GLY A 230 -21.38 9.45 -5.89
N VAL A 231 -20.24 9.20 -5.24
CA VAL A 231 -19.69 7.84 -5.02
C VAL A 231 -19.39 7.57 -3.54
N THR A 232 -20.13 8.25 -2.65
CA THR A 232 -19.94 8.20 -1.19
C THR A 232 -21.24 7.80 -0.51
N LEU A 233 -21.18 6.82 0.39
CA LEU A 233 -22.31 6.47 1.25
C LEU A 233 -22.41 7.46 2.40
N TRP A 234 -23.64 7.84 2.76
CA TRP A 234 -23.92 8.85 3.79
C TRP A 234 -23.20 10.19 3.55
N ALA A 235 -23.05 10.58 2.29
CA ALA A 235 -22.36 11.81 1.91
C ALA A 235 -22.88 13.02 2.69
N GLY A 236 -21.96 13.83 3.22
CA GLY A 236 -22.29 14.98 4.07
C GLY A 236 -22.52 14.66 5.55
N GLN A 237 -22.36 13.41 5.96
CA GLN A 237 -22.38 13.01 7.37
C GLN A 237 -20.97 12.67 7.87
N THR A 238 -20.75 12.71 9.18
CA THR A 238 -19.44 12.32 9.78
C THR A 238 -19.13 10.83 9.63
N VAL A 239 -20.14 10.01 9.33
CA VAL A 239 -20.03 8.56 9.10
C VAL A 239 -19.93 8.21 7.61
N GLN A 240 -19.65 9.20 6.75
CA GLN A 240 -19.55 8.96 5.31
C GLN A 240 -18.41 8.02 4.94
N ILE A 241 -18.61 7.25 3.87
CA ILE A 241 -17.60 6.33 3.34
C ILE A 241 -17.49 6.50 1.83
N PRO A 242 -16.35 6.96 1.31
CA PRO A 242 -16.10 6.94 -0.12
C PRO A 242 -16.01 5.48 -0.60
N LEU A 243 -16.91 5.04 -1.47
CA LEU A 243 -16.96 3.63 -1.92
C LEU A 243 -15.66 3.18 -2.59
N TYR A 244 -14.92 4.11 -3.18
CA TYR A 244 -13.63 3.83 -3.79
C TYR A 244 -12.55 3.44 -2.75
N GLY A 245 -12.65 3.88 -1.50
CA GLY A 245 -11.70 3.48 -0.44
C GLY A 245 -11.66 1.97 -0.21
N PRO A 246 -12.76 1.35 0.24
CA PRO A 246 -12.85 -0.10 0.43
C PRO A 246 -12.49 -0.90 -0.83
N ILE A 247 -12.94 -0.42 -2.00
CA ILE A 247 -12.68 -1.05 -3.31
C ILE A 247 -11.18 -1.08 -3.60
N LEU A 248 -10.49 0.04 -3.48
CA LEU A 248 -9.08 0.16 -3.81
C LEU A 248 -8.21 -0.53 -2.74
N TRP A 249 -8.55 -0.39 -1.46
CA TRP A 249 -7.81 -1.03 -0.37
C TRP A 249 -7.89 -2.56 -0.43
N SER A 250 -9.08 -3.10 -0.70
CA SER A 250 -9.24 -4.54 -0.91
C SER A 250 -8.45 -5.07 -2.12
N LEU A 251 -8.26 -4.27 -3.19
CA LEU A 251 -7.35 -4.63 -4.30
C LEU A 251 -5.90 -4.73 -3.84
N VAL A 252 -5.43 -3.76 -3.04
CA VAL A 252 -4.08 -3.77 -2.46
C VAL A 252 -3.89 -5.02 -1.60
N LEU A 253 -4.81 -5.30 -0.69
CA LEU A 253 -4.75 -6.47 0.19
C LEU A 253 -4.78 -7.80 -0.59
N THR A 254 -5.57 -7.86 -1.67
CA THR A 254 -5.65 -9.04 -2.54
C THR A 254 -4.35 -9.30 -3.29
N SER A 255 -3.55 -8.26 -3.57
CA SER A 255 -2.24 -8.39 -4.22
C SER A 255 -1.28 -9.30 -3.42
N SER A 256 -1.32 -9.24 -2.08
CA SER A 256 -0.60 -10.15 -1.18
C SER A 256 -1.01 -11.61 -1.38
N GLY A 257 -2.32 -11.85 -1.54
CA GLY A 257 -2.85 -13.16 -1.90
C GLY A 257 -2.37 -13.62 -3.28
N ALA A 258 -2.30 -12.71 -4.24
CA ALA A 258 -1.81 -12.98 -5.59
C ALA A 258 -0.34 -13.41 -5.58
N LEU A 259 0.51 -12.77 -4.77
CA LEU A 259 1.91 -13.18 -4.59
C LEU A 259 2.01 -14.62 -4.06
N MET A 260 1.15 -15.00 -3.11
CA MET A 260 1.14 -16.35 -2.57
C MET A 260 0.55 -17.39 -3.52
N PHE A 261 -0.42 -17.00 -4.35
CA PHE A 261 -1.19 -17.89 -5.22
C PHE A 261 -0.53 -18.10 -6.59
N PHE A 262 -0.17 -17.03 -7.28
CA PHE A 262 0.39 -17.08 -8.63
C PHE A 262 1.90 -17.31 -8.59
N ARG A 263 2.26 -18.57 -8.40
CA ARG A 263 3.65 -19.03 -8.42
C ARG A 263 4.05 -19.56 -9.79
N ASN A 264 5.32 -19.40 -10.15
CA ASN A 264 5.89 -20.02 -11.35
C ASN A 264 6.03 -21.54 -11.16
N ARG A 265 6.47 -22.25 -12.21
CA ARG A 265 6.69 -23.72 -12.15
C ARG A 265 7.70 -24.13 -11.09
N GLN A 266 8.62 -23.24 -10.74
CA GLN A 266 9.62 -23.40 -9.69
C GLN A 266 9.09 -23.03 -8.30
N GLY A 267 7.81 -22.68 -8.16
CA GLY A 267 7.18 -22.31 -6.89
C GLY A 267 7.52 -20.90 -6.38
N GLN A 268 8.19 -20.08 -7.19
CA GLN A 268 8.61 -18.71 -6.84
C GLN A 268 7.54 -17.69 -7.24
N VAL A 269 7.56 -16.55 -6.57
CA VAL A 269 6.75 -15.40 -6.93
C VAL A 269 7.35 -14.70 -8.16
N ARG A 270 6.51 -14.10 -9.01
CA ARG A 270 6.98 -13.44 -10.25
C ARG A 270 7.97 -12.30 -9.98
N VAL A 271 7.80 -11.58 -8.88
CA VAL A 271 8.63 -10.42 -8.52
C VAL A 271 10.05 -10.82 -8.10
N GLU A 272 10.23 -12.02 -7.55
CA GLU A 272 11.54 -12.57 -7.17
C GLU A 272 12.14 -13.52 -8.24
N SER A 273 11.45 -13.70 -9.36
CA SER A 273 11.89 -14.60 -10.41
C SER A 273 13.26 -14.17 -10.97
N GLY A 274 14.12 -15.17 -11.18
CA GLY A 274 15.49 -14.96 -11.66
C GLY A 274 16.54 -14.82 -10.55
N VAL A 275 16.15 -14.83 -9.27
CA VAL A 275 17.11 -14.77 -8.15
C VAL A 275 18.14 -15.91 -8.16
N GLU A 276 17.78 -17.09 -8.67
CA GLU A 276 18.70 -18.22 -8.76
C GLU A 276 19.79 -18.05 -9.83
N THR A 277 19.56 -17.19 -10.82
CA THR A 277 20.55 -16.90 -11.85
C THR A 277 21.72 -16.06 -11.32
N LEU A 278 21.56 -15.45 -10.13
CA LEU A 278 22.58 -14.66 -9.46
C LEU A 278 23.59 -15.58 -8.77
N ARG A 279 24.52 -16.13 -9.56
CA ARG A 279 25.57 -17.06 -9.10
C ARG A 279 26.51 -16.43 -8.05
N TRP A 280 26.65 -15.10 -8.07
CA TRP A 280 27.47 -14.35 -7.11
C TRP A 280 26.79 -14.17 -5.74
N ALA A 281 25.46 -14.32 -5.66
CA ALA A 281 24.70 -14.04 -4.45
C ALA A 281 24.59 -15.29 -3.58
N GLY A 282 25.11 -15.22 -2.36
CA GLY A 282 24.90 -16.25 -1.34
C GLY A 282 23.45 -16.32 -0.85
N PRO A 283 23.07 -17.35 -0.08
CA PRO A 283 21.69 -17.57 0.37
C PRO A 283 21.07 -16.37 1.13
N ARG A 284 21.86 -15.70 1.97
CA ARG A 284 21.41 -14.51 2.72
C ARG A 284 21.08 -13.33 1.80
N VAL A 285 21.96 -13.05 0.84
CA VAL A 285 21.77 -11.97 -0.14
C VAL A 285 20.53 -12.25 -1.00
N LYS A 286 20.37 -13.50 -1.46
CA LYS A 286 19.16 -13.90 -2.18
C LYS A 286 17.89 -13.69 -1.36
N ALA A 287 17.89 -14.05 -0.07
CA ALA A 287 16.74 -13.82 0.81
C ALA A 287 16.40 -12.33 0.96
N VAL A 288 17.41 -11.47 1.16
CA VAL A 288 17.22 -10.02 1.23
C VAL A 288 16.64 -9.47 -0.08
N LEU A 289 17.19 -9.89 -1.23
CA LEU A 289 16.67 -9.46 -2.54
C LEU A 289 15.22 -9.88 -2.76
N ARG A 290 14.81 -11.07 -2.29
CA ARG A 290 13.41 -11.53 -2.34
C ARG A 290 12.49 -10.65 -1.49
N VAL A 291 12.90 -10.35 -0.26
CA VAL A 291 12.13 -9.46 0.64
C VAL A 291 12.00 -8.07 0.04
N LEU A 292 13.11 -7.49 -0.45
CA LEU A 292 13.08 -6.18 -1.11
C LEU A 292 12.21 -6.21 -2.36
N ALA A 293 12.23 -7.27 -3.16
CA ALA A 293 11.38 -7.39 -4.34
C ALA A 293 9.88 -7.42 -3.98
N VAL A 294 9.50 -8.18 -2.95
CA VAL A 294 8.13 -8.18 -2.43
C VAL A 294 7.76 -6.81 -1.84
N THR A 295 8.67 -6.19 -1.09
CA THR A 295 8.49 -4.85 -0.51
C THR A 295 8.23 -3.80 -1.59
N GLY A 296 9.06 -3.76 -2.64
CA GLY A 296 8.90 -2.83 -3.76
C GLY A 296 7.60 -3.05 -4.52
N PHE A 297 7.20 -4.30 -4.72
CA PHE A 297 5.91 -4.61 -5.32
C PHE A 297 4.73 -4.11 -4.48
N LEU A 298 4.74 -4.39 -3.17
CA LEU A 298 3.67 -3.96 -2.27
C LEU A 298 3.56 -2.43 -2.23
N HIS A 299 4.68 -1.70 -2.21
CA HIS A 299 4.67 -0.23 -2.26
C HIS A 299 4.13 0.30 -3.58
N VAL A 300 4.56 -0.25 -4.73
CA VAL A 300 4.06 0.19 -6.03
C VAL A 300 2.55 -0.06 -6.15
N VAL A 301 2.07 -1.19 -5.66
CA VAL A 301 0.63 -1.49 -5.65
C VAL A 301 -0.10 -0.56 -4.69
N ALA A 302 0.37 -0.39 -3.46
CA ALA A 302 -0.32 0.44 -2.47
C ALA A 302 -0.36 1.91 -2.91
N ILE A 303 0.78 2.49 -3.28
CA ILE A 303 0.85 3.88 -3.74
C ILE A 303 0.09 4.06 -5.06
N GLY A 304 0.29 3.15 -6.02
CA GLY A 304 -0.28 3.30 -7.36
C GLY A 304 -1.77 2.99 -7.46
N VAL A 305 -2.27 2.02 -6.68
CA VAL A 305 -3.68 1.58 -6.73
C VAL A 305 -4.52 2.27 -5.67
N TYR A 306 -3.95 2.64 -4.52
CA TYR A 306 -4.69 3.28 -3.44
C TYR A 306 -4.33 4.76 -3.32
N ASP A 307 -3.09 5.11 -2.95
CA ASP A 307 -2.77 6.49 -2.57
C ASP A 307 -2.98 7.49 -3.71
N VAL A 308 -2.50 7.18 -4.91
CA VAL A 308 -2.59 8.06 -6.06
C VAL A 308 -4.06 8.28 -6.47
N PRO A 309 -4.87 7.24 -6.75
CA PRO A 309 -6.29 7.45 -7.07
C PRO A 309 -7.07 8.15 -5.97
N PHE A 310 -6.78 7.87 -4.69
CA PHE A 310 -7.47 8.51 -3.56
C PHE A 310 -7.16 10.00 -3.49
N ASN A 311 -5.89 10.37 -3.68
CA ASN A 311 -5.46 11.78 -3.76
C ASN A 311 -6.14 12.52 -4.92
N PHE A 312 -6.19 11.91 -6.11
CA PHE A 312 -6.88 12.49 -7.26
C PHE A 312 -8.39 12.62 -7.00
N ALA A 313 -9.01 11.64 -6.34
CA ALA A 313 -10.41 11.73 -5.94
C ALA A 313 -10.64 12.88 -4.94
N GLY A 314 -9.69 13.10 -4.02
CA GLY A 314 -9.67 14.23 -3.11
C GLY A 314 -9.78 15.58 -3.83
N LEU A 315 -9.11 15.76 -4.97
CA LEU A 315 -9.19 17.00 -5.75
C LEU A 315 -10.60 17.36 -6.24
N TYR A 316 -11.51 16.38 -6.29
CA TYR A 316 -12.93 16.55 -6.64
C TYR A 316 -13.87 16.40 -5.43
N ALA A 317 -13.31 16.33 -4.22
CA ALA A 317 -14.11 16.22 -3.01
C ALA A 317 -14.89 17.52 -2.75
N GLY A 318 -16.08 17.37 -2.19
CA GLY A 318 -16.88 18.51 -1.72
C GLY A 318 -16.31 19.12 -0.44
N PRO A 319 -16.99 20.16 0.11
CA PRO A 319 -16.52 20.86 1.29
C PRO A 319 -16.32 19.93 2.48
N THR A 320 -15.26 20.21 3.25
CA THR A 320 -14.88 19.41 4.42
C THR A 320 -15.99 19.42 5.46
N GLN A 321 -16.42 18.22 5.88
CA GLN A 321 -17.43 18.09 6.92
C GLN A 321 -16.89 18.50 8.29
N THR A 322 -17.78 18.96 9.17
CA THR A 322 -17.39 19.32 10.53
C THR A 322 -17.31 18.05 11.38
N TYR A 323 -16.08 17.65 11.70
CA TYR A 323 -15.80 16.52 12.57
C TYR A 323 -15.53 16.97 14.02
N PRO A 324 -15.85 16.13 15.02
CA PRO A 324 -15.46 16.35 16.41
C PRO A 324 -13.95 16.57 16.55
N THR A 325 -13.53 17.29 17.59
CA THR A 325 -12.12 17.68 17.78
C THR A 325 -11.19 16.47 17.89
N TYR A 326 -11.69 15.32 18.36
CA TYR A 326 -10.89 14.11 18.49
C TYR A 326 -10.61 13.40 17.15
N LEU A 327 -11.31 13.74 16.07
CA LEU A 327 -11.00 13.27 14.71
C LEU A 327 -10.29 14.36 13.89
N ARG A 328 -10.77 15.60 13.96
CA ARG A 328 -10.25 16.73 13.18
C ARG A 328 -8.96 17.33 13.73
N THR A 329 -8.75 17.19 15.03
CA THR A 329 -7.65 17.82 15.79
C THR A 329 -7.57 19.33 15.52
N GLN A 330 -6.35 19.87 15.37
CA GLN A 330 -6.08 21.22 14.90
C GLN A 330 -5.56 21.22 13.46
N PHE A 331 -5.83 20.15 12.69
CA PHE A 331 -5.26 19.97 11.36
C PHE A 331 -5.77 21.03 10.36
N CYS A 332 -7.07 21.04 10.06
CA CYS A 332 -7.74 22.11 9.29
C CYS A 332 -9.28 22.05 9.42
N GLY A 333 -9.99 23.05 8.91
CA GLY A 333 -11.45 23.07 8.78
C GLY A 333 -12.17 23.90 9.86
N PRO A 334 -13.52 23.85 9.91
CA PRO A 334 -14.33 24.73 10.76
C PRO A 334 -13.97 24.67 12.25
N GLY A 335 -13.49 25.77 12.82
CA GLY A 335 -13.02 25.83 14.21
C GLY A 335 -11.56 25.39 14.41
N THR A 336 -10.74 25.43 13.35
CA THR A 336 -9.27 25.50 13.44
C THR A 336 -8.79 26.86 12.94
N PRO A 337 -7.51 27.23 13.12
CA PRO A 337 -6.96 28.48 12.60
C PRO A 337 -6.99 28.63 11.07
N ARG A 338 -7.31 27.59 10.31
CA ARG A 338 -7.21 27.58 8.84
C ARG A 338 -8.27 26.71 8.15
N PRO A 339 -8.81 27.13 6.99
CA PRO A 339 -9.67 26.26 6.19
C PRO A 339 -8.88 25.09 5.61
N CYS A 340 -9.54 23.94 5.40
CA CYS A 340 -8.94 22.87 4.60
C CYS A 340 -8.87 23.29 3.12
N PRO A 341 -7.85 22.84 2.36
CA PRO A 341 -7.90 22.90 0.92
C PRO A 341 -9.15 22.17 0.42
N ASP A 342 -9.86 22.76 -0.55
CA ASP A 342 -11.13 22.26 -1.08
C ASP A 342 -11.13 22.46 -2.61
N GLY A 343 -11.43 21.39 -3.34
CA GLY A 343 -11.49 21.38 -4.80
C GLY A 343 -12.64 22.20 -5.39
N THR A 344 -13.65 22.54 -4.61
CA THR A 344 -14.78 23.36 -5.09
C THR A 344 -14.44 24.84 -5.25
N ARG A 345 -13.27 25.29 -4.76
CA ARG A 345 -12.78 26.66 -4.93
C ARG A 345 -12.12 26.94 -6.29
N PHE A 346 -12.03 25.95 -7.17
CA PHE A 346 -11.54 26.18 -8.54
C PHE A 346 -12.56 26.95 -9.41
N ASP A 347 -13.85 26.91 -9.05
CA ASP A 347 -14.93 27.60 -9.76
C ASP A 347 -15.16 29.05 -9.28
N ASP A 348 -14.46 29.49 -8.22
CA ASP A 348 -14.59 30.83 -7.63
C ASP A 348 -13.68 31.90 -8.32
N ARG A 349 -13.25 31.68 -9.56
CA ARG A 349 -12.40 32.62 -10.32
C ARG A 349 -13.06 33.21 -11.55
#